data_AF-A0ABC8U147-F1
#
_entry.id   AF-A0ABC8U147-F1
#
_cell.length_a   1.000
_cell.length_b   1.000
_cell.length_c   1.000
_cell.angle_alpha   90.00
_cell.angle_beta   90.00
_cell.angle_gamma   90.00
#
_symmetry.space_group_name_H-M   'P 1'
#
loop_
_entity.id
_entity.type
_entity.pdbx_description
1 polymer ?
#
loop_
_entity_poly.entity_id
_entity_poly.type
_entity_poly.pdbx_seq_one_letter_code
_entity_poly.pdbx_strand_id
1 'polypeptide(L)' 'MAVTKRDYADEQTWKHWTWSSESDVLMNGAFFVESGSPLGSKFVGNQYDKITAAPGGYAATMTRFAGALSCRVGRPC' A
#
# COMPACT_ATOMS: atom_id res chain seq x y z
N MET A 1 6.80 16.24 0.69
CA MET A 1 5.93 15.96 1.88
C MET A 1 6.02 14.47 2.19
N ALA A 2 6.16 14.09 3.47
CA ALA A 2 6.25 12.68 3.84
C ALA A 2 4.87 12.00 3.73
N VAL A 3 4.83 10.79 3.17
CA VAL A 3 3.60 9.96 3.11
C VAL A 3 3.32 9.29 4.45
N THR A 4 4.37 9.02 5.22
CA THR A 4 4.28 8.35 6.51
C THR A 4 4.08 9.36 7.65
N LYS A 5 3.21 9.01 8.59
CA LYS A 5 3.04 9.70 9.88
C LYS A 5 3.13 8.67 11.00
N ARG A 6 3.97 8.95 12.00
CA ARG A 6 4.18 8.08 13.16
C ARG A 6 3.65 8.81 14.38
N ASP A 7 2.46 8.42 14.82
CA ASP A 7 1.73 9.10 15.90
C ASP A 7 2.01 8.44 17.24
N TYR A 8 2.11 9.24 18.30
CA TYR A 8 2.28 8.79 19.69
C TYR A 8 3.45 7.81 19.95
N ALA A 9 4.49 7.85 19.12
CA ALA A 9 5.69 7.03 19.29
C ALA A 9 6.96 7.87 19.10
N ASP A 10 7.90 7.75 20.03
CA ASP A 10 9.22 8.33 19.89
C ASP A 10 10.03 7.61 18.79
N GLU A 11 11.11 8.25 18.35
CA GLU A 11 11.96 7.74 17.29
C GLU A 11 12.68 6.43 17.62
N GLN A 12 13.01 6.20 18.90
CA GLN A 12 13.63 4.94 19.30
C GLN A 12 12.63 3.80 19.19
N THR A 13 11.36 4.06 19.53
CA THR A 13 10.29 3.08 19.39
C THR A 13 9.96 2.79 17.93
N TRP A 14 9.65 3.82 17.13
CA TRP A 14 9.14 3.55 15.78
C TRP A 14 10.20 3.07 14.80
N LYS A 15 11.49 3.36 15.03
CA LYS A 15 12.57 2.89 14.15
C LYS A 15 12.65 1.38 14.03
N HIS A 16 12.14 0.67 15.03
CA HIS A 16 12.08 -0.79 15.04
C HIS A 16 10.84 -1.36 14.32
N TRP A 17 9.88 -0.53 13.90
CA TRP A 17 8.73 -0.96 13.12
C TRP A 17 9.13 -1.15 11.67
N THR A 18 8.89 -2.35 11.12
CA THR A 18 9.12 -2.62 9.71
C THR A 18 8.05 -1.95 8.85
N TRP A 19 8.40 -0.79 8.29
CA TRP A 19 7.60 -0.04 7.32
C TRP A 19 8.44 0.09 6.05
N SER A 20 7.96 -0.46 4.94
CA SER A 20 8.66 -0.46 3.65
C SER A 20 7.74 0.02 2.53
N SER A 21 8.33 0.51 1.44
CA SER A 21 7.66 0.94 0.23
C SER A 21 8.32 0.27 -0.97
N GLU A 22 7.54 -0.49 -1.74
CA GLU A 22 8.02 -1.27 -2.87
C GLU A 22 7.20 -0.96 -4.12
N SER A 23 7.87 -0.61 -5.22
CA SER A 23 7.24 -0.30 -6.53
C SER A 23 6.23 0.87 -6.51
N ASP A 24 6.24 1.69 -5.46
CA ASP A 24 5.36 2.86 -5.33
C ASP A 24 5.79 4.01 -6.26
N VAL A 25 4.79 4.75 -6.76
CA VAL A 25 5.02 5.96 -7.55
C VAL A 25 4.65 7.18 -6.72
N LEU A 26 5.66 7.95 -6.33
CA LEU A 26 5.51 9.15 -5.52
C LEU A 26 5.74 10.39 -6.38
N MET A 27 4.73 11.27 -6.45
CA MET A 27 4.76 12.48 -7.28
C MET A 27 4.73 13.74 -6.41
N ASN A 28 5.04 14.90 -6.99
CA ASN A 28 4.99 16.20 -6.31
C ASN A 28 5.84 16.29 -5.03
N GLY A 29 7.01 15.64 -5.03
CA GLY A 29 7.93 15.62 -3.89
C GLY A 29 7.40 14.80 -2.70
N ALA A 30 6.45 13.90 -2.93
CA ALA A 30 6.09 12.87 -1.96
C ALA A 30 7.28 11.92 -1.75
N PHE A 31 7.53 11.51 -0.51
CA PHE A 31 8.55 10.52 -0.17
C PHE A 31 8.08 9.62 0.98
N PHE A 32 8.56 8.39 1.00
CA PHE A 32 8.29 7.42 2.06
C PHE A 32 9.50 7.32 2.99
N VAL A 33 9.26 7.26 4.30
CA VAL A 33 10.33 7.06 5.30
C VAL A 33 10.25 5.62 5.79
N GLU A 34 11.17 4.78 5.32
CA GLU A 34 11.27 3.38 5.73
C GLU A 34 11.85 3.24 7.15
N SER A 35 11.57 2.11 7.80
CA SER A 35 12.12 1.76 9.11
C SER A 35 12.09 0.25 9.34
N GLY A 36 12.78 -0.20 10.39
CA GLY A 36 12.87 -1.61 10.76
C GLY A 36 13.77 -2.43 9.84
N SER A 37 13.66 -3.74 9.98
CA SER A 37 14.40 -4.68 9.14
C SER A 37 13.66 -4.91 7.82
N PRO A 38 14.37 -5.17 6.70
CA PRO A 38 13.74 -5.51 5.42
C PRO A 38 12.74 -6.66 5.58
N LEU A 39 11.60 -6.56 4.90
CA LEU A 39 10.64 -7.67 4.83
C LEU A 39 11.32 -8.85 4.12
N GLY A 40 11.57 -9.92 4.87
CA GLY A 40 12.09 -11.16 4.31
C GLY A 40 11.01 -11.90 3.48
N SER A 41 11.45 -12.86 2.67
CA SER A 41 10.61 -13.71 1.80
C SER A 41 9.47 -14.47 2.51
N LYS A 42 9.46 -14.51 3.84
CA LYS A 42 8.42 -15.18 4.65
C LYS A 42 7.06 -14.50 4.62
N PHE A 43 6.99 -13.22 4.23
CA PHE A 43 5.75 -12.46 4.12
C PHE A 43 5.26 -12.29 2.68
N VAL A 44 6.03 -12.76 1.71
CA VAL A 44 5.72 -12.62 0.28
C VAL A 44 5.08 -13.91 -0.20
N GLY A 45 3.75 -13.92 -0.19
CA GLY A 45 2.90 -14.89 -0.89
C GLY A 45 2.98 -16.33 -0.39
N ASN A 46 1.95 -16.77 0.33
CA ASN A 46 1.76 -18.20 0.56
C ASN A 46 1.07 -18.88 -0.64
N GLN A 47 0.82 -20.19 -0.57
CA GLN A 47 0.19 -20.96 -1.65
C GLN A 47 -1.19 -20.44 -2.14
N TYR A 48 -1.85 -19.59 -1.35
CA TYR A 48 -3.13 -18.96 -1.66
C TYR A 48 -2.99 -17.55 -2.25
N ASP A 49 -1.84 -16.91 -2.11
CA ASP A 49 -1.56 -15.56 -2.63
C ASP A 49 -1.05 -15.63 -4.07
N LYS A 50 -1.95 -15.99 -4.99
CA LYS A 50 -1.64 -16.18 -6.42
C LYS A 50 -1.68 -14.90 -7.25
N ILE A 51 -1.93 -13.76 -6.61
CA ILE A 51 -2.05 -12.46 -7.28
C ILE A 51 -0.85 -11.62 -6.90
N THR A 52 0.03 -11.37 -7.87
CA THR A 52 1.16 -10.45 -7.71
C THR A 52 0.67 -9.01 -7.74
N ALA A 53 1.23 -8.17 -6.86
CA ALA A 53 0.98 -6.74 -6.89
C ALA A 53 1.47 -6.13 -8.21
N ALA A 54 0.64 -5.29 -8.83
CA ALA A 54 1.05 -4.49 -9.98
C ALA A 54 1.85 -3.25 -9.49
N PRO A 55 2.79 -2.72 -10.29
CA PRO A 55 3.52 -1.51 -9.94
C PRO A 55 2.59 -0.31 -9.70
N GLY A 56 3.00 0.62 -8.84
CA GLY A 56 2.20 1.78 -8.43
C GLY A 56 1.69 2.66 -9.58
N GLY A 57 2.35 2.65 -10.74
CA GLY A 57 1.89 3.36 -11.94
C GLY A 57 0.51 2.91 -12.46
N TYR A 58 0.08 1.68 -12.13
CA TYR A 58 -1.22 1.15 -12.52
C TYR A 58 -2.34 1.49 -11.53
N ALA A 59 -2.03 2.12 -10.39
CA ALA A 59 -3.00 2.38 -9.32
C ALA A 59 -4.24 3.13 -9.83
N ALA A 60 -4.06 4.15 -10.67
CA ALA A 60 -5.16 4.92 -11.25
C ALA A 60 -6.06 4.06 -12.16
N THR A 61 -5.47 3.20 -12.98
CA THR A 61 -6.22 2.33 -13.89
C THR A 61 -6.95 1.21 -13.15
N MET A 62 -6.31 0.63 -12.12
CA MET A 62 -6.90 -0.46 -11.33
C MET A 62 -8.05 0.02 -10.44
N THR A 63 -7.96 1.24 -9.92
CA THR A 63 -8.98 1.82 -9.04
C THR A 63 -10.02 2.68 -9.76
N ARG A 64 -9.98 2.76 -11.11
CA ARG A 64 -10.88 3.62 -11.90
C ARG A 64 -12.38 3.34 -11.70
N PHE A 65 -12.74 2.12 -11.28
CA PHE A 65 -14.10 1.71 -10.99
C PHE A 65 -14.31 1.38 -9.50
N ALA A 66 -13.39 1.81 -8.63
CA ALA A 66 -13.52 1.63 -7.20
C ALA A 66 -14.70 2.45 -6.66
N GLY A 67 -15.41 1.90 -5.67
CA GLY A 67 -16.59 2.51 -5.06
C GLY A 67 -17.83 1.63 -5.21
N ALA A 68 -18.97 2.16 -4.79
CA ALA A 68 -20.23 1.44 -4.90
C ALA A 68 -20.62 1.27 -6.38
N LEU A 69 -21.08 0.08 -6.74
CA LEU A 69 -21.72 -0.15 -8.02
C LEU A 69 -22.98 0.73 -8.13
N SER A 70 -23.28 1.21 -9.33
CA SER A 70 -24.50 1.97 -9.61
C SER A 70 -25.72 1.05 -9.73
N CYS A 71 -26.00 0.33 -8.65
CA CYS A 71 -27.11 -0.60 -8.50
C CYS A 71 -28.46 0.10 -8.65
N ARG A 72 -29.42 -0.58 -9.29
CA ARG A 72 -30.82 -0.13 -9.37
C ARG A 72 -31.74 -1.25 -8.90
N VAL A 73 -32.79 -0.89 -8.17
CA VAL A 73 -33.79 -1.87 -7.68
C VAL A 73 -34.36 -2.64 -8.88
N GLY A 74 -34.36 -3.98 -8.77
CA GLY A 74 -34.83 -4.88 -9.83
C GLY A 74 -33.84 -5.15 -10.96
N ARG A 75 -32.57 -4.70 -10.86
CA ARG A 75 -31.50 -5.05 -11.81
C ARG A 75 -30.30 -5.65 -11.07
N PRO A 76 -29.60 -6.63 -11.67
CA PRO A 76 -28.34 -7.10 -11.13
C PRO A 76 -27.32 -5.96 -11.10
N CYS A 77 -26.52 -5.97 -10.05
CA CYS A 77 -25.22 -5.35 -9.99
C CYS A 77 -24.18 -6.44 -10.28
#